data_AF-A0A4U7BR21-F1
#
_entry.id   AF-A0A4U7BR21-F1
#
_cell.length_a   1.000
_cell.length_b   1.000
_cell.length_c   1.000
_cell.angle_alpha   90.00
_cell.angle_beta   90.00
_cell.angle_gamma   90.00
#
_symmetry.space_group_name_H-M   'P 1'
#
loop_
_entity.id
_entity.type
_entity.pdbx_description
1 polymer ?
#
loop_
_entity_poly.entity_id
_entity_poly.type
_entity_poly.pdbx_seq_one_letter_code
_entity_poly.pdbx_strand_id
1 'polypeptide(L)'
;MNNDTKILDELFNRVGLDSISFIIPAVAFGKFLKKFDFRKRLNKTTRNIQLKEYCDDKFKSYNAKDKKAPFEIRYINFIKGNKSLSNTAIVLYNSKKALELSKKNKKAKGYYIEVIINGINQPSKNIAKETMAFLTRLIRRFKTDNIDLSLDFIGNFDIKEHSTKKAIDTFSNLDFKGDLLEYNKSLYINKATNEQLPQLQRVLLYDKFYKQKYYHKQNIDNKFKKWKRLEFRIMIKDKLLRSLNIIKDALRLFNLFLKDINNQSITRSFLNLQFGIFKDLRKNRDFKALDIFQTS
;
A
#
# COMPACT_ATOMS: atom_id res chain seq x y z
N MET A 1 13.80 -30.56 -5.77
CA MET A 1 12.91 -29.46 -6.23
C MET A 1 13.75 -28.24 -6.47
N ASN A 2 13.65 -27.64 -7.66
CA ASN A 2 14.49 -26.51 -8.07
C ASN A 2 14.12 -25.26 -7.26
N ASN A 3 15.11 -24.46 -6.83
CA ASN A 3 14.87 -23.27 -5.99
C ASN A 3 13.95 -22.24 -6.69
N ASP A 4 13.99 -22.17 -8.02
CA ASP A 4 13.13 -21.29 -8.81
C ASP A 4 11.63 -21.59 -8.67
N THR A 5 11.26 -22.87 -8.55
CA THR A 5 9.85 -23.28 -8.43
C THR A 5 9.27 -22.82 -7.10
N LYS A 6 10.02 -23.00 -6.00
CA LYS A 6 9.60 -22.51 -4.65
C LYS A 6 9.41 -21.00 -4.63
N ILE A 7 10.28 -20.26 -5.30
CA ILE A 7 10.23 -18.79 -5.32
C ILE A 7 8.98 -18.27 -6.06
N LEU A 8 8.63 -18.90 -7.19
CA LEU A 8 7.42 -18.60 -7.93
C LEU A 8 6.17 -18.93 -7.09
N ASP A 9 6.17 -20.09 -6.44
CA ASP A 9 5.07 -20.55 -5.59
C ASP A 9 4.84 -19.61 -4.40
N GLU A 10 5.91 -19.08 -3.79
CA GLU A 10 5.77 -18.14 -2.68
C GLU A 10 5.38 -16.71 -3.12
N LEU A 11 5.64 -16.33 -4.37
CA LEU A 11 5.17 -15.05 -4.93
C LEU A 11 3.68 -15.07 -5.21
N PHE A 12 3.18 -16.16 -5.79
CA PHE A 12 1.79 -16.26 -6.23
C PHE A 12 0.86 -16.65 -5.08
N ASN A 13 -0.34 -16.08 -5.14
CA ASN A 13 -1.36 -16.12 -4.10
C ASN A 13 -0.92 -15.47 -2.77
N ARG A 14 0.18 -14.72 -2.76
CA ARG A 14 0.72 -14.05 -1.58
C ARG A 14 -0.06 -12.80 -1.24
N VAL A 15 -0.51 -12.70 0.01
CA VAL A 15 -1.10 -11.46 0.55
C VAL A 15 -0.07 -10.66 1.34
N GLY A 16 -0.14 -9.32 1.24
CA GLY A 16 0.64 -8.41 2.07
C GLY A 16 0.05 -7.01 2.18
N LEU A 17 0.46 -6.29 3.21
CA LEU A 17 0.21 -4.86 3.37
C LEU A 17 1.07 -4.09 2.36
N ASP A 18 0.46 -3.40 1.39
CA ASP A 18 1.18 -2.60 0.38
C ASP A 18 1.37 -1.15 0.83
N SER A 19 0.32 -0.54 1.39
CA SER A 19 0.40 0.83 1.92
C SER A 19 -0.37 0.99 3.23
N ILE A 20 -0.01 2.01 3.99
CA ILE A 20 -0.68 2.40 5.23
C ILE A 20 -0.59 3.91 5.42
N SER A 21 -1.69 4.51 5.86
CA SER A 21 -1.76 5.94 6.20
C SER A 21 -2.26 6.19 7.62
N PHE A 22 -1.89 7.35 8.15
CA PHE A 22 -2.29 7.84 9.46
C PHE A 22 -2.66 9.32 9.34
N ILE A 23 -3.67 9.76 10.08
CA ILE A 23 -3.93 11.20 10.30
C ILE A 23 -3.63 11.52 11.76
N ILE A 24 -2.62 12.35 12.01
CA ILE A 24 -2.03 12.54 13.33
C ILE A 24 -1.94 14.03 13.66
N PRO A 25 -2.17 14.46 14.91
CA PRO A 25 -1.83 15.82 15.32
C PRO A 25 -0.34 16.10 15.08
N ALA A 26 -0.01 17.20 14.40
CA ALA A 26 1.36 17.57 14.03
C ALA A 26 2.29 17.63 15.25
N VAL A 27 1.78 18.15 16.38
CA VAL A 27 2.52 18.20 17.66
C VAL A 27 2.84 16.80 18.18
N ALA A 28 1.88 15.87 18.13
CA ALA A 28 2.07 14.50 18.60
C ALA A 28 3.06 13.74 17.71
N PHE A 29 2.99 13.94 16.40
CA PHE A 29 3.99 13.39 15.47
C PHE A 29 5.37 14.00 15.71
N GLY A 30 5.47 15.30 15.94
CA GLY A 30 6.73 15.96 16.28
C GLY A 30 7.38 15.40 17.56
N LYS A 31 6.59 15.14 18.62
CA LYS A 31 7.05 14.46 19.84
C LYS A 31 7.50 13.02 19.55
N PHE A 32 6.75 12.30 18.71
CA PHE A 32 7.10 10.95 18.27
C PHE A 32 8.44 10.92 17.52
N LEU A 33 8.64 11.82 16.56
CA LEU A 33 9.89 11.91 15.80
C LEU A 33 11.09 12.25 16.68
N LYS A 34 10.92 13.13 17.69
CA LYS A 34 11.97 13.42 18.68
C LYS A 34 12.34 12.17 19.48
N LYS A 35 11.34 11.46 20.02
CA LYS A 35 11.55 10.28 20.87
C LYS A 35 12.35 9.16 20.18
N PHE A 36 12.22 9.04 18.86
CA PHE A 36 12.84 7.97 18.09
C PHE A 36 13.94 8.45 17.13
N ASP A 37 14.46 9.67 17.34
CA ASP A 37 15.53 10.29 16.56
C ASP A 37 15.31 10.34 15.03
N PHE A 38 14.05 10.52 14.62
CA PHE A 38 13.69 10.73 13.21
C PHE A 38 13.49 12.20 12.85
N ARG A 39 13.51 13.13 13.84
CA ARG A 39 13.21 14.55 13.58
C ARG A 39 14.20 15.19 12.61
N LYS A 40 15.49 14.85 12.70
CA LYS A 40 16.53 15.33 11.77
C LYS A 40 16.39 14.76 10.36
N ARG A 41 15.54 13.75 10.15
CA ARG A 41 15.34 13.07 8.88
C ARG A 41 14.13 13.58 8.09
N LEU A 42 13.39 14.57 8.60
CA LEU A 42 12.24 15.15 7.91
C LEU A 42 12.69 16.23 6.90
N ASN A 43 12.75 15.86 5.63
CA ASN A 43 13.26 16.69 4.55
C ASN A 43 12.13 17.37 3.78
N LYS A 44 12.33 18.60 3.32
CA LYS A 44 11.40 19.30 2.42
C LYS A 44 11.49 18.80 0.98
N THR A 45 12.67 18.35 0.58
CA THR A 45 12.94 17.88 -0.79
C THR A 45 13.35 16.42 -0.77
N THR A 46 13.27 15.77 -1.94
CA THR A 46 13.76 14.43 -2.15
C THR A 46 14.64 14.38 -3.40
N ARG A 47 15.76 13.67 -3.32
CA ARG A 47 16.61 13.35 -4.48
C ARG A 47 16.11 12.11 -5.24
N ASN A 48 15.09 11.44 -4.71
CA ASN A 48 14.48 10.26 -5.32
C ASN A 48 13.44 10.72 -6.36
N ILE A 49 13.83 10.64 -7.64
CA ILE A 49 13.01 11.08 -8.78
C ILE A 49 11.68 10.31 -8.82
N GLN A 50 11.69 8.99 -8.64
CA GLN A 50 10.46 8.18 -8.65
C GLN A 50 9.48 8.61 -7.57
N LEU A 51 9.98 8.95 -6.38
CA LEU A 51 9.15 9.45 -5.29
C LEU A 51 8.58 10.84 -5.60
N LYS A 52 9.40 11.71 -6.18
CA LYS A 52 8.97 13.04 -6.60
C LYS A 52 7.87 12.95 -7.65
N GLU A 53 8.09 12.21 -8.74
CA GLU A 53 7.10 12.01 -9.82
C GLU A 53 5.79 11.42 -9.29
N TYR A 54 5.88 10.42 -8.41
CA TYR A 54 4.71 9.85 -7.76
C TYR A 54 3.93 10.89 -6.94
N CYS A 55 4.62 11.69 -6.13
CA CYS A 55 3.99 12.72 -5.30
C CYS A 55 3.39 13.83 -6.16
N ASP A 56 4.11 14.29 -7.17
CA ASP A 56 3.66 15.33 -8.09
C ASP A 56 2.40 14.87 -8.84
N ASP A 57 2.37 13.66 -9.39
CA ASP A 57 1.18 13.15 -10.08
C ASP A 57 0.01 12.86 -9.12
N LYS A 58 0.27 12.16 -8.01
CA LYS A 58 -0.80 11.76 -7.08
C LYS A 58 -1.46 12.95 -6.38
N PHE A 59 -0.68 13.99 -6.10
CA PHE A 59 -1.15 15.15 -5.34
C PHE A 59 -1.27 16.42 -6.19
N LYS A 60 -1.17 16.34 -7.54
CA LYS A 60 -1.32 17.50 -8.44
C LYS A 60 -2.60 18.33 -8.23
N SER A 61 -3.68 17.68 -7.80
CA SER A 61 -4.98 18.32 -7.55
C SER A 61 -5.11 18.95 -6.16
N TYR A 62 -4.05 18.93 -5.34
CA TYR A 62 -4.04 19.54 -4.01
C TYR A 62 -3.71 21.02 -4.15
N ASN A 63 -4.50 21.87 -3.49
CA ASN A 63 -4.45 23.30 -3.71
C ASN A 63 -3.25 23.92 -2.98
N ALA A 64 -2.14 24.13 -3.68
CA ALA A 64 -0.96 24.81 -3.15
C ALA A 64 -1.17 26.33 -2.96
N LYS A 65 -2.28 26.91 -3.45
CA LYS A 65 -2.50 28.36 -3.50
C LYS A 65 -3.05 28.98 -2.22
N ASP A 66 -3.42 28.19 -1.20
CA ASP A 66 -3.82 28.74 0.10
C ASP A 66 -2.59 29.32 0.82
N LYS A 67 -2.40 30.64 0.72
CA LYS A 67 -1.27 31.35 1.34
C LYS A 67 -1.20 31.19 2.87
N LYS A 68 -2.34 30.93 3.54
CA LYS A 68 -2.38 30.79 5.01
C LYS A 68 -2.08 29.36 5.47
N ALA A 69 -2.25 28.37 4.60
CA ALA A 69 -2.02 26.97 4.90
C ALA A 69 -1.65 26.19 3.63
N PRO A 70 -0.45 26.43 3.06
CA PRO A 70 -0.06 25.79 1.81
C PRO A 70 0.04 24.27 1.99
N PHE A 71 -0.35 23.53 0.96
CA PHE A 71 -0.08 22.10 0.89
C PHE A 71 1.43 21.88 0.81
N GLU A 72 1.98 21.13 1.76
CA GLU A 72 3.41 20.78 1.77
C GLU A 72 3.60 19.27 1.85
N ILE A 73 4.58 18.77 1.10
CA ILE A 73 5.04 17.39 1.20
C ILE A 73 6.42 17.39 1.84
N ARG A 74 6.61 16.53 2.84
CA ARG A 74 7.90 16.25 3.47
C ARG A 74 8.19 14.76 3.45
N TYR A 75 9.46 14.41 3.57
CA TYR A 75 9.94 13.05 3.37
C TYR A 75 10.83 12.59 4.52
N ILE A 76 10.65 11.35 4.97
CA ILE A 76 11.57 10.66 5.87
C ILE A 76 12.17 9.49 5.11
N ASN A 77 13.42 9.63 4.65
CA ASN A 77 14.14 8.55 3.99
C ASN A 77 14.82 7.67 5.04
N PHE A 78 14.51 6.37 5.05
CA PHE A 78 15.07 5.43 6.02
C PHE A 78 16.46 4.93 5.60
N ILE A 79 16.73 4.86 4.29
CA ILE A 79 18.02 4.47 3.72
C ILE A 79 18.60 5.62 2.88
N LYS A 80 19.92 5.83 2.95
CA LYS A 80 20.66 6.78 2.10
C LYS A 80 20.65 6.30 0.63
N GLY A 81 20.35 7.20 -0.30
CA GLY A 81 20.35 6.86 -1.73
C GLY A 81 19.16 6.02 -2.19
N ASN A 82 18.10 5.88 -1.39
CA ASN A 82 16.88 5.18 -1.80
C ASN A 82 16.29 5.79 -3.08
N LYS A 83 16.06 4.95 -4.10
CA LYS A 83 15.47 5.32 -5.39
C LYS A 83 14.03 4.81 -5.57
N SER A 84 13.41 4.26 -4.52
CA SER A 84 12.07 3.65 -4.58
C SER A 84 11.05 4.33 -3.67
N LEU A 85 9.76 4.07 -3.89
CA LEU A 85 8.69 4.49 -2.98
C LEU A 85 8.75 3.76 -1.63
N SER A 86 9.22 2.53 -1.64
CA SER A 86 9.53 1.76 -0.44
C SER A 86 10.64 2.46 0.35
N ASN A 87 10.72 2.24 1.67
CA ASN A 87 11.75 2.83 2.53
C ASN A 87 11.74 4.36 2.64
N THR A 88 10.60 4.99 2.35
CA THR A 88 10.36 6.40 2.63
C THR A 88 8.97 6.58 3.23
N ALA A 89 8.85 7.42 4.27
CA ALA A 89 7.56 7.93 4.70
C ALA A 89 7.30 9.30 4.06
N ILE A 90 6.08 9.48 3.54
CA ILE A 90 5.59 10.73 2.98
C ILE A 90 4.73 11.41 4.05
N VAL A 91 5.02 12.66 4.35
CA VAL A 91 4.30 13.47 5.34
C VAL A 91 3.65 14.64 4.63
N LEU A 92 2.32 14.66 4.60
CA LEU A 92 1.52 15.67 3.95
C LEU A 92 0.97 16.65 4.99
N TYR A 93 1.34 17.91 4.87
CA TYR A 93 0.75 19.01 5.60
C TYR A 93 -0.39 19.60 4.78
N ASN A 94 -1.50 19.91 5.45
CA ASN A 94 -2.67 20.50 4.81
C ASN A 94 -3.22 19.63 3.65
N SER A 95 -3.13 18.30 3.78
CA SER A 95 -3.83 17.38 2.86
C SER A 95 -5.34 17.58 2.96
N LYS A 96 -6.11 17.27 1.91
CA LYS A 96 -7.59 17.38 1.91
C LYS A 96 -8.20 16.72 3.15
N LYS A 97 -7.79 15.48 3.46
CA LYS A 97 -8.22 14.74 4.65
C LYS A 97 -7.84 15.43 5.97
N ALA A 98 -6.63 15.96 6.07
CA ALA A 98 -6.17 16.65 7.27
C ALA A 98 -6.93 17.96 7.50
N LEU A 99 -7.24 18.70 6.43
CA LEU A 99 -8.03 19.92 6.49
C LEU A 99 -9.49 19.62 6.86
N GLU A 100 -10.09 18.61 6.24
CA GLU A 100 -11.44 18.14 6.56
C GLU A 100 -11.56 17.74 8.03
N LEU A 101 -10.60 16.97 8.56
CA LEU A 101 -10.58 16.58 9.96
C LEU A 101 -10.35 17.77 10.90
N SER A 102 -9.50 18.72 10.50
CA SER A 102 -9.28 19.96 11.27
C SER A 102 -10.59 20.75 11.37
N LYS A 103 -11.30 20.94 10.25
CA LYS A 103 -12.60 21.61 10.20
C LYS A 103 -13.63 20.88 11.07
N LYS A 104 -13.77 19.57 10.91
CA LYS A 104 -14.69 18.73 11.69
C LYS A 104 -14.46 18.87 13.20
N ASN A 105 -13.20 18.92 13.62
CA ASN A 105 -12.82 18.98 15.03
C ASN A 105 -12.60 20.42 15.55
N LYS A 106 -12.98 21.45 14.78
CA LYS A 106 -12.77 22.87 15.13
C LYS A 106 -11.31 23.19 15.52
N LYS A 107 -10.35 22.61 14.79
CA LYS A 107 -8.91 22.85 14.97
C LYS A 107 -8.37 23.72 13.84
N ALA A 108 -7.30 24.47 14.14
CA ALA A 108 -6.60 25.29 13.16
C ALA A 108 -6.07 24.44 11.98
N LYS A 109 -5.89 25.07 10.81
CA LYS A 109 -5.21 24.44 9.68
C LYS A 109 -3.79 24.03 10.09
N GLY A 110 -3.29 22.93 9.54
CA GLY A 110 -2.00 22.34 9.93
C GLY A 110 -1.99 21.63 11.29
N TYR A 111 -3.11 21.59 12.03
CA TYR A 111 -3.18 20.84 13.29
C TYR A 111 -3.00 19.34 13.06
N TYR A 112 -3.63 18.79 12.02
CA TYR A 112 -3.44 17.41 11.59
C TYR A 112 -2.51 17.35 10.37
N ILE A 113 -1.78 16.25 10.27
CA ILE A 113 -0.97 15.86 9.11
C ILE A 113 -1.36 14.44 8.69
N GLU A 114 -1.10 14.11 7.43
CA GLU A 114 -1.22 12.75 6.93
C GLU A 114 0.17 12.15 6.76
N VAL A 115 0.38 10.95 7.31
CA VAL A 115 1.64 10.20 7.17
C VAL A 115 1.34 8.93 6.39
N ILE A 116 2.05 8.70 5.29
CA ILE A 116 1.84 7.59 4.36
C ILE A 116 3.15 6.80 4.21
N ILE A 117 3.06 5.48 4.32
CA ILE A 117 4.15 4.56 3.98
C ILE A 117 3.63 3.62 2.89
N ASN A 118 4.31 3.61 1.73
CA ASN A 118 3.93 2.84 0.55
C ASN A 118 4.95 1.75 0.25
N GLY A 119 4.55 0.80 -0.60
CA GLY A 119 5.43 -0.22 -1.15
C GLY A 119 5.99 -1.17 -0.08
N ILE A 120 5.19 -1.51 0.93
CA ILE A 120 5.56 -2.42 2.02
C ILE A 120 5.45 -3.89 1.56
N ASN A 121 4.60 -4.18 0.56
CA ASN A 121 4.51 -5.48 -0.12
C ASN A 121 5.05 -5.39 -1.55
N GLN A 122 6.37 -5.41 -1.69
CA GLN A 122 7.06 -5.40 -2.98
C GLN A 122 8.03 -6.57 -3.07
N PRO A 123 7.69 -7.65 -3.79
CA PRO A 123 8.59 -8.78 -3.97
C PRO A 123 9.92 -8.38 -4.62
N SER A 124 9.97 -7.32 -5.44
CA SER A 124 11.20 -6.86 -6.07
C SER A 124 12.11 -5.99 -5.21
N LYS A 125 11.73 -5.68 -3.96
CA LYS A 125 12.42 -4.65 -3.17
C LYS A 125 12.60 -5.09 -1.72
N ASN A 126 13.80 -4.86 -1.19
CA ASN A 126 14.08 -5.07 0.22
C ASN A 126 13.47 -3.93 1.06
N ILE A 127 12.74 -4.28 2.13
CA ILE A 127 12.21 -3.29 3.08
C ILE A 127 13.19 -3.19 4.25
N ALA A 128 13.76 -2.01 4.43
CA ALA A 128 14.71 -1.72 5.49
C ALA A 128 14.13 -2.06 6.86
N LYS A 129 14.98 -2.58 7.74
CA LYS A 129 14.66 -2.79 9.15
C LYS A 129 14.16 -1.51 9.82
N GLU A 130 14.76 -0.37 9.48
CA GLU A 130 14.39 0.96 9.98
C GLU A 130 12.97 1.34 9.56
N THR A 131 12.58 1.01 8.33
CA THR A 131 11.22 1.24 7.80
C THR A 131 10.21 0.45 8.61
N MET A 132 10.46 -0.84 8.83
CA MET A 132 9.57 -1.71 9.61
C MET A 132 9.53 -1.32 11.08
N ALA A 133 10.65 -0.92 11.67
CA ALA A 133 10.73 -0.43 13.03
C ALA A 133 9.94 0.89 13.21
N PHE A 134 10.09 1.83 12.28
CA PHE A 134 9.33 3.09 12.28
C PHE A 134 7.83 2.84 12.15
N LEU A 135 7.44 2.01 11.17
CA LEU A 135 6.05 1.66 10.95
C LEU A 135 5.44 0.95 12.17
N THR A 136 6.14 0.00 12.76
CA THR A 136 5.68 -0.70 13.97
C THR A 136 5.44 0.28 15.12
N ARG A 137 6.35 1.23 15.32
CA ARG A 137 6.20 2.28 16.35
C ARG A 137 4.99 3.19 16.06
N LEU A 138 4.74 3.53 14.80
CA LEU A 138 3.54 4.27 14.38
C LEU A 138 2.25 3.49 14.66
N ILE A 139 2.16 2.23 14.21
CA ILE A 139 0.99 1.35 14.42
C ILE A 139 0.66 1.23 15.91
N ARG A 140 1.69 1.03 16.74
CA ARG A 140 1.51 0.94 18.20
C ARG A 140 1.04 2.25 18.81
N ARG A 141 1.53 3.40 18.34
CA ARG A 141 1.25 4.70 18.96
C ARG A 141 0.00 5.39 18.43
N PHE A 142 -0.30 5.34 17.14
CA PHE A 142 -1.40 6.08 16.51
C PHE A 142 -2.50 5.18 15.95
N LYS A 143 -3.66 5.75 15.63
CA LYS A 143 -4.73 5.05 14.91
C LYS A 143 -4.40 5.08 13.42
N THR A 144 -4.61 3.96 12.75
CA THR A 144 -4.45 3.83 11.30
C THR A 144 -5.67 4.46 10.61
N ASP A 145 -5.43 5.27 9.58
CA ASP A 145 -6.49 5.87 8.77
C ASP A 145 -6.94 4.87 7.70
N ASN A 146 -6.04 4.51 6.79
CA ASN A 146 -6.29 3.53 5.74
C ASN A 146 -5.13 2.54 5.60
N ILE A 147 -5.44 1.38 5.03
CA ILE A 147 -4.47 0.42 4.52
C ILE A 147 -4.81 0.04 3.08
N ASP A 148 -3.80 -0.30 2.29
CA ASP A 148 -3.99 -1.04 1.05
C ASP A 148 -3.46 -2.47 1.28
N LEU A 149 -4.37 -3.45 1.32
CA LEU A 149 -4.01 -4.87 1.28
C LEU A 149 -3.90 -5.31 -0.17
N SER A 150 -2.93 -6.16 -0.46
CA SER A 150 -2.65 -6.63 -1.81
C SER A 150 -2.52 -8.13 -1.87
N LEU A 151 -3.03 -8.72 -2.94
CA LEU A 151 -2.91 -10.12 -3.30
C LEU A 151 -2.24 -10.21 -4.68
N ASP A 152 -1.07 -10.83 -4.73
CA ASP A 152 -0.37 -11.19 -5.95
C ASP A 152 -0.83 -12.57 -6.42
N PHE A 153 -1.14 -12.77 -7.71
CA PHE A 153 -1.61 -14.06 -8.24
C PHE A 153 -1.30 -14.25 -9.73
N ILE A 154 -1.44 -15.49 -10.21
CA ILE A 154 -1.34 -15.83 -11.64
C ILE A 154 -2.70 -15.56 -12.31
N GLY A 155 -2.77 -14.66 -13.28
CA GLY A 155 -3.99 -14.41 -14.04
C GLY A 155 -3.74 -14.44 -15.54
N ASN A 156 -4.58 -15.17 -16.27
CA ASN A 156 -4.60 -15.17 -17.73
C ASN A 156 -5.39 -13.98 -18.33
N PHE A 157 -5.80 -13.02 -17.50
CA PHE A 157 -6.50 -11.83 -17.97
C PHE A 157 -5.51 -10.87 -18.64
N ASP A 158 -5.61 -10.72 -19.95
CA ASP A 158 -5.03 -9.55 -20.60
C ASP A 158 -6.01 -8.40 -20.37
N ILE A 159 -5.56 -7.33 -19.72
CA ILE A 159 -6.44 -6.17 -19.45
C ILE A 159 -6.55 -5.38 -20.76
N LYS A 160 -7.29 -6.00 -21.68
CA LYS A 160 -7.77 -5.57 -23.00
C LYS A 160 -9.15 -6.24 -23.15
N GLU A 161 -10.15 -5.41 -23.47
CA GLU A 161 -11.58 -5.66 -23.67
C GLU A 161 -12.19 -7.00 -23.19
N HIS A 162 -11.85 -8.15 -23.79
CA HIS A 162 -12.52 -9.41 -23.48
C HIS A 162 -12.20 -10.01 -22.09
N SER A 163 -10.99 -9.82 -21.54
CA SER A 163 -10.68 -10.39 -20.21
C SER A 163 -11.10 -9.48 -19.05
N THR A 164 -11.34 -8.19 -19.33
CA THR A 164 -11.88 -7.28 -18.31
C THR A 164 -13.31 -7.66 -17.96
N LYS A 165 -14.12 -8.08 -18.93
CA LYS A 165 -15.48 -8.57 -18.71
C LYS A 165 -15.54 -9.66 -17.64
N LYS A 166 -14.69 -10.70 -17.74
CA LYS A 166 -14.65 -11.76 -16.71
C LYS A 166 -14.34 -11.20 -15.31
N ALA A 167 -13.40 -10.27 -15.19
CA ALA A 167 -13.12 -9.65 -13.89
C ALA A 167 -14.29 -8.80 -13.36
N ILE A 168 -14.98 -8.09 -14.24
CA ILE A 168 -16.20 -7.32 -13.91
C ILE A 168 -17.32 -8.26 -13.46
N ASP A 169 -17.53 -9.36 -14.18
CA ASP A 169 -18.50 -10.39 -13.84
C ASP A 169 -18.17 -11.00 -12.46
N THR A 170 -16.89 -11.35 -12.23
CA THR A 170 -16.41 -11.80 -10.90
C THR A 170 -16.72 -10.79 -9.81
N PHE A 171 -16.44 -9.49 -10.03
CA PHE A 171 -16.72 -8.47 -9.02
C PHE A 171 -18.22 -8.30 -8.77
N SER A 172 -19.04 -8.41 -9.82
CA SER A 172 -20.50 -8.33 -9.73
C SER A 172 -21.06 -9.52 -8.95
N ASN A 173 -20.58 -10.75 -9.23
CA ASN A 173 -20.97 -11.98 -8.52
C ASN A 173 -20.58 -11.97 -7.03
N LEU A 174 -19.58 -11.18 -6.67
CA LEU A 174 -19.11 -11.02 -5.29
C LEU A 174 -19.70 -9.79 -4.61
N ASP A 175 -20.71 -9.16 -5.20
CA ASP A 175 -21.42 -7.98 -4.70
C ASP A 175 -20.50 -6.78 -4.45
N PHE A 176 -19.48 -6.57 -5.28
CA PHE A 176 -18.74 -5.31 -5.29
C PHE A 176 -19.51 -4.26 -6.08
N LYS A 177 -19.81 -3.14 -5.44
CA LYS A 177 -20.48 -1.98 -6.05
C LYS A 177 -19.54 -0.77 -6.05
N GLY A 178 -19.73 0.17 -6.97
CA GLY A 178 -18.99 1.44 -7.01
C GLY A 178 -18.78 1.99 -8.42
N ASP A 179 -17.99 3.05 -8.52
CA ASP A 179 -17.67 3.72 -9.78
C ASP A 179 -16.57 2.96 -10.52
N LEU A 180 -16.95 2.22 -11.56
CA LEU A 180 -16.01 1.44 -12.38
C LEU A 180 -15.23 2.35 -13.33
N LEU A 181 -13.91 2.20 -13.35
CA LEU A 181 -13.02 2.92 -14.25
C LEU A 181 -11.92 1.99 -14.78
N GLU A 182 -11.87 1.84 -16.08
CA GLU A 182 -10.75 1.23 -16.78
C GLU A 182 -9.71 2.28 -17.15
N TYR A 183 -8.45 2.02 -16.83
CA TYR A 183 -7.36 2.92 -17.19
C TYR A 183 -6.08 2.13 -17.47
N ASN A 184 -5.60 2.18 -18.71
CA ASN A 184 -4.51 1.35 -19.21
C ASN A 184 -4.77 -0.14 -18.90
N LYS A 185 -3.79 -0.83 -18.29
CA LYS A 185 -3.90 -2.22 -17.83
C LYS A 185 -4.33 -2.29 -16.36
N SER A 186 -5.36 -1.53 -15.99
CA SER A 186 -5.87 -1.48 -14.62
C SER A 186 -7.38 -1.24 -14.62
N LEU A 187 -8.06 -1.96 -13.74
CA LEU A 187 -9.48 -1.81 -13.44
C LEU A 187 -9.62 -1.28 -12.02
N TYR A 188 -10.36 -0.20 -11.87
CA TYR A 188 -10.67 0.44 -10.61
C TYR A 188 -12.16 0.31 -10.32
N ILE A 189 -12.50 0.02 -9.07
CA ILE A 189 -13.83 0.28 -8.52
C ILE A 189 -13.62 1.32 -7.43
N ASN A 190 -13.95 2.58 -7.71
CA ASN A 190 -13.84 3.68 -6.76
C ASN A 190 -15.12 3.81 -5.94
N LYS A 191 -15.01 4.39 -4.73
CA LYS A 191 -16.11 4.41 -3.75
C LYS A 191 -16.71 3.00 -3.55
N ALA A 192 -15.84 2.00 -3.58
CA ALA A 192 -16.26 0.62 -3.58
C ALA A 192 -16.97 0.26 -2.28
N THR A 193 -18.04 -0.51 -2.38
CA THR A 193 -18.75 -1.06 -1.22
C THR A 193 -18.93 -2.56 -1.38
N ASN A 194 -18.97 -3.26 -0.25
CA ASN A 194 -19.27 -4.68 -0.17
C ASN A 194 -19.84 -4.97 1.23
N GLU A 195 -20.88 -5.78 1.33
CA GLU A 195 -21.54 -6.05 2.62
C GLU A 195 -20.63 -6.78 3.62
N GLN A 196 -19.76 -7.67 3.13
CA GLN A 196 -18.80 -8.39 3.98
C GLN A 196 -17.64 -7.50 4.42
N LEU A 197 -17.39 -6.39 3.73
CA LEU A 197 -16.33 -5.43 4.07
C LEU A 197 -16.81 -3.98 3.91
N PRO A 198 -17.65 -3.46 4.82
CA PRO A 198 -18.22 -2.12 4.72
C PRO A 198 -17.17 -1.00 4.74
N GLN A 199 -15.97 -1.29 5.23
CA GLN A 199 -14.84 -0.35 5.29
C GLN A 199 -14.07 -0.24 3.97
N LEU A 200 -14.40 -1.05 2.97
CA LEU A 200 -13.81 -0.97 1.65
C LEU A 200 -14.06 0.43 1.07
N GLN A 201 -13.06 0.97 0.38
CA GLN A 201 -13.17 2.27 -0.31
C GLN A 201 -12.85 2.17 -1.78
N ARG A 202 -11.98 1.23 -2.16
CA ARG A 202 -11.51 1.07 -3.52
C ARG A 202 -11.01 -0.35 -3.75
N VAL A 203 -11.35 -0.89 -4.91
CA VAL A 203 -10.73 -2.09 -5.47
C VAL A 203 -9.86 -1.68 -6.65
N LEU A 204 -8.68 -2.29 -6.78
CA LEU A 204 -7.80 -2.10 -7.91
C LEU A 204 -7.26 -3.46 -8.37
N LEU A 205 -7.60 -3.85 -9.59
CA LEU A 205 -7.04 -5.01 -10.26
C LEU A 205 -6.13 -4.56 -11.40
N TYR A 206 -4.91 -5.06 -11.48
CA TYR A 206 -3.99 -4.65 -12.55
C TYR A 206 -2.93 -5.69 -12.90
N ASP A 207 -2.31 -5.46 -14.06
CA ASP A 207 -1.16 -6.22 -14.52
C ASP A 207 0.11 -5.75 -13.80
N LYS A 208 0.55 -6.54 -12.81
CA LYS A 208 1.68 -6.20 -11.95
C LYS A 208 3.00 -6.37 -12.68
N PHE A 209 3.13 -7.38 -13.53
CA PHE A 209 4.28 -7.56 -14.42
C PHE A 209 4.45 -6.34 -15.34
N TYR A 210 3.40 -5.93 -16.02
CA TYR A 210 3.42 -4.77 -16.91
C TYR A 210 3.81 -3.49 -16.17
N LYS A 211 3.21 -3.24 -15.00
CA LYS A 211 3.55 -2.08 -14.17
C LYS A 211 5.02 -2.10 -13.75
N GLN A 212 5.55 -3.24 -13.34
CA GLN A 212 6.94 -3.29 -12.90
C GLN A 212 7.93 -3.19 -14.08
N LYS A 213 7.66 -3.89 -15.19
CA LYS A 213 8.53 -3.93 -16.36
C LYS A 213 8.55 -2.62 -17.14
N TYR A 214 7.40 -2.05 -17.45
CA TYR A 214 7.30 -0.88 -18.34
C TYR A 214 7.22 0.44 -17.57
N TYR A 215 6.40 0.52 -16.52
CA TYR A 215 6.25 1.77 -15.76
C TYR A 215 7.41 2.00 -14.80
N HIS A 216 7.82 0.97 -14.05
CA HIS A 216 8.97 1.07 -13.14
C HIS A 216 10.32 0.71 -13.78
N LYS A 217 10.34 0.34 -15.07
CA LYS A 217 11.56 0.00 -15.83
C LYS A 217 12.45 -1.04 -15.12
N GLN A 218 11.83 -2.00 -14.42
CA GLN A 218 12.56 -3.08 -13.75
C GLN A 218 12.84 -4.22 -14.74
N ASN A 219 14.04 -4.78 -14.68
CA ASN A 219 14.36 -5.98 -15.43
C ASN A 219 13.67 -7.19 -14.78
N ILE A 220 12.57 -7.63 -15.36
CA ILE A 220 11.77 -8.75 -14.86
C ILE A 220 11.66 -9.81 -15.96
N ASP A 221 12.00 -11.04 -15.56
CA ASP A 221 11.93 -12.24 -16.38
C ASP A 221 10.51 -12.45 -16.92
N ASN A 222 10.43 -12.83 -18.19
CA ASN A 222 9.19 -13.12 -18.88
C ASN A 222 8.40 -14.30 -18.26
N LYS A 223 9.01 -15.15 -17.42
CA LYS A 223 8.28 -16.16 -16.64
C LYS A 223 7.19 -15.57 -15.75
N PHE A 224 7.32 -14.30 -15.36
CA PHE A 224 6.33 -13.58 -14.54
C PHE A 224 5.24 -12.85 -15.35
N LYS A 225 5.13 -13.03 -16.68
CA LYS A 225 4.16 -12.33 -17.55
C LYS A 225 2.69 -12.41 -17.09
N LYS A 226 2.33 -13.46 -16.34
CA LYS A 226 0.99 -13.68 -15.81
C LYS A 226 0.76 -13.07 -14.42
N TRP A 227 1.72 -12.32 -13.89
CA TRP A 227 1.63 -11.74 -12.56
C TRP A 227 0.64 -10.57 -12.51
N LYS A 228 -0.50 -10.82 -11.86
CA LYS A 228 -1.55 -9.83 -11.58
C LYS A 228 -1.57 -9.49 -10.10
N ARG A 229 -2.16 -8.34 -9.78
CA ARG A 229 -2.39 -7.93 -8.40
C ARG A 229 -3.79 -7.36 -8.22
N LEU A 230 -4.43 -7.81 -7.14
CA LEU A 230 -5.66 -7.26 -6.61
C LEU A 230 -5.34 -6.48 -5.33
N GLU A 231 -5.78 -5.23 -5.23
CA GLU A 231 -5.58 -4.36 -4.07
C GLU A 231 -6.93 -3.87 -3.52
N PHE A 232 -7.11 -3.98 -2.20
CA PHE A 232 -8.22 -3.39 -1.47
C PHE A 232 -7.72 -2.24 -0.61
N ARG A 233 -8.26 -1.04 -0.85
CA ARG A 233 -8.11 0.08 0.09
C ARG A 233 -9.22 0.00 1.14
N ILE A 234 -8.83 -0.06 2.40
CA ILE A 234 -9.71 -0.28 3.53
C ILE A 234 -9.52 0.84 4.56
N MET A 235 -10.63 1.44 4.99
CA MET A 235 -10.66 2.43 6.06
C MET A 235 -10.67 1.76 7.43
N ILE A 236 -9.65 2.03 8.25
CA ILE A 236 -9.53 1.41 9.58
C ILE A 236 -10.03 2.35 10.68
N LYS A 237 -9.56 3.61 10.69
CA LYS A 237 -9.83 4.63 11.72
C LYS A 237 -9.65 4.18 13.18
N ASP A 238 -8.88 3.11 13.40
CA ASP A 238 -8.56 2.57 14.72
C ASP A 238 -7.15 1.94 14.74
N LYS A 239 -6.75 1.33 15.86
CA LYS A 239 -5.52 0.56 15.98
C LYS A 239 -5.57 -0.65 15.07
N LEU A 240 -4.66 -0.72 14.09
CA LEU A 240 -4.56 -1.84 13.15
C LEU A 240 -4.57 -3.22 13.83
N LEU A 241 -3.84 -3.37 14.95
CA LEU A 241 -3.77 -4.64 15.68
C LEU A 241 -5.07 -5.04 16.40
N ARG A 242 -6.00 -4.10 16.59
CA ARG A 242 -7.36 -4.37 17.09
C ARG A 242 -8.35 -4.62 15.95
N SER A 243 -8.02 -4.20 14.74
CA SER A 243 -8.87 -4.31 13.54
C SER A 243 -8.61 -5.58 12.73
N LEU A 244 -8.11 -6.66 13.35
CA LEU A 244 -7.76 -7.90 12.64
C LEU A 244 -8.97 -8.60 12.01
N ASN A 245 -10.19 -8.38 12.50
CA ASN A 245 -11.39 -8.93 11.88
C ASN A 245 -11.63 -8.33 10.48
N ILE A 246 -11.46 -7.02 10.32
CA ILE A 246 -11.54 -6.34 9.01
C ILE A 246 -10.54 -6.95 8.02
N ILE A 247 -9.34 -7.31 8.50
CA ILE A 247 -8.33 -8.00 7.68
C ILE A 247 -8.81 -9.40 7.28
N LYS A 248 -9.41 -10.16 8.20
CA LYS A 248 -9.98 -11.49 7.89
C LYS A 248 -11.06 -11.41 6.83
N ASP A 249 -11.93 -10.40 6.89
CA ASP A 249 -13.00 -10.20 5.91
C ASP A 249 -12.42 -9.90 4.52
N ALA A 250 -11.40 -9.04 4.44
CA ALA A 250 -10.66 -8.81 3.20
C ALA A 250 -9.99 -10.10 2.65
N LEU A 251 -9.41 -10.93 3.52
CA LEU A 251 -8.83 -12.22 3.13
C LEU A 251 -9.90 -13.21 2.62
N ARG A 252 -11.12 -13.16 3.17
CA ARG A 252 -12.24 -13.96 2.69
C ARG A 252 -12.64 -13.53 1.28
N LEU A 253 -12.76 -12.23 1.02
CA LEU A 253 -13.07 -11.70 -0.31
C LEU A 253 -11.97 -12.02 -1.34
N PHE A 254 -10.70 -11.93 -0.95
CA PHE A 254 -9.58 -12.40 -1.78
C PHE A 254 -9.68 -13.89 -2.15
N ASN A 255 -10.02 -14.74 -1.18
CA ASN A 255 -10.22 -16.17 -1.43
C ASN A 255 -11.40 -16.42 -2.38
N LEU A 256 -12.52 -15.70 -2.21
CA LEU A 256 -13.68 -15.85 -3.08
C LEU A 256 -13.36 -15.41 -4.51
N PHE A 257 -12.64 -14.28 -4.66
CA PHE A 257 -12.15 -13.83 -5.96
C PHE A 257 -11.27 -14.89 -6.64
N LEU A 258 -10.29 -15.45 -5.93
CA LEU A 258 -9.42 -16.49 -6.50
C LEU A 258 -10.20 -17.75 -6.90
N LYS A 259 -11.19 -18.17 -6.11
CA LYS A 259 -12.05 -19.32 -6.45
C LYS A 259 -12.83 -19.08 -7.73
N ASP A 260 -13.46 -17.92 -7.88
CA ASP A 260 -14.26 -17.57 -9.06
C ASP A 260 -13.42 -17.57 -10.35
N ILE A 261 -12.15 -17.16 -10.25
CA ILE A 261 -11.23 -17.20 -11.39
C ILE A 261 -10.50 -18.53 -11.59
N ASN A 262 -10.90 -19.60 -10.88
CA ASN A 262 -10.26 -20.92 -10.90
C ASN A 262 -8.76 -20.88 -10.57
N ASN A 263 -8.40 -20.16 -9.51
CA ASN A 263 -7.05 -20.09 -8.96
C ASN A 263 -6.98 -20.77 -7.58
N GLN A 264 -5.76 -21.03 -7.10
CA GLN A 264 -5.51 -21.71 -5.83
C GLN A 264 -5.78 -20.80 -4.62
N SER A 265 -5.67 -21.38 -3.41
CA SER A 265 -5.91 -20.66 -2.15
C SER A 265 -4.85 -19.59 -1.85
N ILE A 266 -5.22 -18.58 -1.05
CA ILE A 266 -4.26 -17.53 -0.63
C ILE A 266 -3.20 -18.05 0.35
N THR A 267 -1.97 -17.60 0.13
CA THR A 267 -0.83 -17.76 1.03
C THR A 267 -0.72 -16.54 1.95
N ARG A 268 -0.84 -16.78 3.27
CA ARG A 268 -0.84 -15.73 4.30
C ARG A 268 0.49 -15.58 5.04
N SER A 269 1.50 -16.38 4.69
CA SER A 269 2.80 -16.45 5.41
C SER A 269 3.43 -15.07 5.58
N PHE A 270 3.51 -14.29 4.49
CA PHE A 270 4.12 -12.97 4.48
C PHE A 270 3.32 -11.94 5.29
N LEU A 271 2.00 -11.90 5.14
CA LEU A 271 1.13 -11.05 5.95
C LEU A 271 1.24 -11.39 7.45
N ASN A 272 1.27 -12.68 7.78
CA ASN A 272 1.45 -13.15 9.16
C ASN A 272 2.82 -12.75 9.71
N LEU A 273 3.87 -12.79 8.90
CA LEU A 273 5.20 -12.29 9.26
C LEU A 273 5.16 -10.78 9.55
N GLN A 274 4.53 -9.98 8.68
CA GLN A 274 4.35 -8.54 8.88
C GLN A 274 3.63 -8.25 10.21
N PHE A 275 2.50 -8.92 10.48
CA PHE A 275 1.79 -8.76 11.75
C PHE A 275 2.59 -9.28 12.95
N GLY A 276 3.35 -10.35 12.78
CA GLY A 276 4.27 -10.87 13.78
C GLY A 276 5.29 -9.82 14.21
N ILE A 277 5.87 -9.10 13.25
CA ILE A 277 6.79 -7.98 13.49
C ILE A 277 6.08 -6.81 14.20
N PHE A 278 4.86 -6.47 13.77
CA PHE A 278 4.11 -5.40 14.41
C PHE A 278 3.78 -5.72 15.88
N LYS A 279 3.54 -6.99 16.19
CA LYS A 279 3.34 -7.50 17.56
C LYS A 279 4.65 -7.62 18.35
N ASP A 280 5.76 -7.98 17.71
CA ASP A 280 7.07 -8.15 18.36
C ASP A 280 8.23 -7.57 17.53
N LEU A 281 8.83 -6.48 18.04
CA LEU A 281 9.93 -5.76 17.38
C LEU A 281 11.22 -6.59 17.30
N ARG A 282 11.39 -7.64 18.11
CA ARG A 282 12.55 -8.53 18.06
C ARG A 282 12.60 -9.35 16.76
N LYS A 283 11.46 -9.48 16.07
CA LYS A 283 11.32 -10.19 14.79
C LYS A 283 11.77 -9.37 13.58
N ASN A 284 12.25 -8.14 13.76
CA ASN A 284 12.78 -7.27 12.70
C ASN A 284 14.15 -7.74 12.13
N ARG A 285 14.43 -9.05 12.05
CA ARG A 285 15.53 -9.53 11.21
C ARG A 285 15.18 -9.23 9.75
N ASP A 286 16.17 -8.90 8.92
CA ASP A 286 15.98 -8.29 7.60
C ASP A 286 14.75 -8.82 6.85
N PHE A 287 13.79 -7.93 6.61
CA PHE A 287 12.54 -8.28 5.95
C PHE A 287 12.77 -8.33 4.44
N LYS A 288 13.35 -9.44 3.98
CA LYS A 288 13.45 -9.73 2.56
C LYS A 288 12.09 -10.22 2.09
N ALA A 289 11.41 -9.40 1.28
CA ALA A 289 10.53 -9.99 0.29
C ALA A 289 11.43 -10.81 -0.65
N LEU A 290 11.02 -12.03 -0.99
CA LEU A 290 11.79 -12.99 -1.79
C LEU A 290 12.63 -12.31 -2.87
N ASP A 291 13.94 -12.58 -2.89
CA ASP A 291 14.85 -11.99 -3.86
C ASP A 291 14.69 -12.70 -5.22
N ILE A 292 13.58 -12.42 -5.91
CA ILE A 292 13.10 -13.21 -7.05
C ILE A 292 13.72 -12.78 -8.39
N PHE A 293 14.62 -11.78 -8.39
CA PHE A 293 15.14 -11.13 -9.60
C PHE A 293 16.68 -11.05 -9.68
N GLN A 294 17.41 -11.70 -8.76
CA GLN A 294 18.89 -11.66 -8.74
C GLN A 294 19.59 -12.90 -9.29
N THR A 295 18.87 -13.91 -9.76
CA THR A 295 19.50 -15.05 -10.46
C THR A 295 19.67 -14.71 -11.93
N SER A 296 20.86 -14.16 -12.24
CA SER A 296 21.40 -14.03 -13.59
C SER A 296 22.18 -15.30 -13.92
#